data_AF-A0A316EGV6-F1
#
_entry.id   AF-A0A316EGV6-F1
#
_cell.length_a   1.000
_cell.length_b   1.000
_cell.length_c   1.000
_cell.angle_alpha   90.00
_cell.angle_beta   90.00
_cell.angle_gamma   90.00
#
_symmetry.space_group_name_H-M   'P 1'
#
loop_
_entity.id
_entity.type
_entity.pdbx_description
1 polymer ?
#
loop_
_entity_poly.entity_id
_entity_poly.type
_entity_poly.pdbx_seq_one_letter_code
_entity_poly.pdbx_strand_id
1 'polypeptide(L)'
;MRRLAVVLALLMTAVLAAAAPAAAALPDELAHVGGARQVIVVSGNSWTSTYATVRAFQRGADGRWRQAFGTMKARTGYGGWKWASSRRQDTGQTPAGTFTLTQAFGVRADPGTRLPYRKVDGNDYWAGDNRDARTYNLFQPSASRTRTWRVSQAERLAAFPKQYAHAVVINFNTPSGVRWDAAHGQYVATKKADTRRGSAIFLHASGSGSTAGCVSVARTDLVRLLRWLNPAAKPRIVMAPASAIRRA
;
A
#
# COMPACT_ATOMS: atom_id res chain seq x y z
N MET A 1 73.20 13.56 16.04
CA MET A 1 72.05 13.30 15.13
C MET A 1 71.39 11.98 15.51
N ARG A 2 70.06 11.90 15.36
CA ARG A 2 69.15 10.74 15.51
C ARG A 2 68.59 10.48 16.92
N ARG A 3 67.50 11.18 17.24
CA ARG A 3 66.45 10.71 18.17
C ARG A 3 65.58 9.70 17.42
N LEU A 4 65.53 8.44 17.86
CA LEU A 4 64.57 7.45 17.38
C LEU A 4 63.26 7.63 18.15
N ALA A 5 62.22 8.09 17.47
CA ALA A 5 60.85 8.04 17.98
C ALA A 5 60.23 6.70 17.58
N VAL A 6 59.94 5.86 18.57
CA VAL A 6 59.16 4.63 18.40
C VAL A 6 57.69 5.03 18.31
N VAL A 7 57.09 4.87 17.13
CA VAL A 7 55.64 5.06 16.94
C VAL A 7 54.94 3.77 17.35
N LEU A 8 54.29 3.81 18.50
CA LEU A 8 53.44 2.72 18.99
C LEU A 8 52.08 2.82 18.27
N ALA A 9 51.84 1.94 17.30
CA ALA A 9 50.55 1.84 16.63
C ALA A 9 49.53 1.15 17.55
N LEU A 10 48.62 1.93 18.15
CA LEU A 10 47.45 1.38 18.83
C LEU A 10 46.45 0.85 17.78
N LEU A 11 46.35 -0.48 17.69
CA LEU A 11 45.27 -1.17 17.00
C LEU A 11 43.96 -0.94 17.78
N MET A 12 43.14 0.01 17.34
CA MET A 12 41.74 0.09 17.78
C MET A 12 40.94 -1.02 17.10
N THR A 13 40.70 -2.12 17.81
CA THR A 13 39.65 -3.07 17.46
C THR A 13 38.29 -2.41 17.71
N ALA A 14 37.66 -1.90 16.66
CA ALA A 14 36.29 -1.45 16.71
C ALA A 14 35.35 -2.65 16.95
N VAL A 15 34.76 -2.72 18.14
CA VAL A 15 33.68 -3.67 18.43
C VAL A 15 32.46 -3.25 17.60
N LEU A 16 32.04 -4.08 16.65
CA LEU A 16 30.77 -3.90 15.93
C LEU A 16 29.61 -3.98 16.93
N ALA A 17 29.02 -2.84 17.27
CA ALA A 17 27.70 -2.83 17.89
C ALA A 17 26.67 -3.31 16.84
N ALA A 18 26.10 -4.50 17.05
CA ALA A 18 24.99 -5.01 16.24
C ALA A 18 23.71 -4.19 16.49
N ALA A 19 23.61 -3.03 15.85
CA ALA A 19 22.42 -2.19 15.88
C ALA A 19 21.32 -2.77 14.95
N ALA A 20 20.65 -3.85 15.38
CA ALA A 20 19.53 -4.44 14.65
C ALA A 20 18.31 -4.96 15.46
N PRO A 21 18.14 -4.80 16.80
CA PRO A 21 16.92 -5.30 17.46
C PRO A 21 15.67 -4.41 17.25
N ALA A 22 15.79 -3.10 17.43
CA ALA A 22 14.62 -2.20 17.53
C ALA A 22 13.86 -2.07 16.20
N ALA A 23 14.58 -2.06 15.08
CA ALA A 23 13.98 -1.92 13.76
C ALA A 23 13.11 -3.14 13.40
N ALA A 24 13.49 -4.34 13.82
CA ALA A 24 12.80 -5.59 13.54
C ALA A 24 11.58 -5.82 14.47
N ALA A 25 11.64 -5.35 15.72
CA ALA A 25 10.56 -5.46 16.69
C ALA A 25 9.37 -4.50 16.43
N LEU A 26 9.53 -3.52 15.54
CA LEU A 26 8.50 -2.49 15.26
C LEU A 26 7.08 -3.06 15.11
N PRO A 27 6.81 -4.14 14.37
CA PRO A 27 5.45 -4.64 14.21
C PRO A 27 4.75 -5.05 15.52
N ASP A 28 5.48 -5.45 16.56
CA ASP A 28 4.89 -5.79 17.87
C ASP A 28 4.35 -4.56 18.61
N GLU A 29 4.83 -3.36 18.23
CA GLU A 29 4.45 -2.09 18.83
C GLU A 29 3.38 -1.34 18.00
N LEU A 30 2.88 -1.95 16.91
CA LEU A 30 1.86 -1.36 16.05
C LEU A 30 0.46 -1.79 16.48
N ALA A 31 -0.48 -0.86 16.44
CA ALA A 31 -1.87 -1.18 16.68
C ALA A 31 -2.48 -2.00 15.52
N HIS A 32 -3.50 -2.79 15.83
CA HIS A 32 -4.37 -3.46 14.84
C HIS A 32 -3.70 -4.44 13.86
N VAL A 33 -2.46 -4.87 14.11
CA VAL A 33 -1.78 -5.92 13.32
C VAL A 33 -2.25 -7.34 13.66
N GLY A 34 -2.74 -7.56 14.89
CA GLY A 34 -3.37 -8.82 15.33
C GLY A 34 -2.54 -10.07 15.01
N GLY A 35 -3.19 -11.13 14.53
CA GLY A 35 -2.54 -12.38 14.12
C GLY A 35 -1.81 -12.34 12.77
N ALA A 36 -1.43 -11.16 12.27
CA ALA A 36 -0.66 -11.05 11.04
C ALA A 36 0.73 -11.67 11.20
N ARG A 37 1.20 -12.32 10.13
CA ARG A 37 2.59 -12.78 10.00
C ARG A 37 3.34 -12.01 8.93
N GLN A 38 2.67 -11.09 8.24
CA GLN A 38 3.25 -10.19 7.25
C GLN A 38 2.73 -8.77 7.50
N VAL A 39 3.65 -7.83 7.72
CA VAL A 39 3.32 -6.41 7.91
C VAL A 39 4.14 -5.56 6.96
N ILE A 40 3.47 -4.73 6.17
CA ILE A 40 4.09 -3.63 5.44
C ILE A 40 3.91 -2.37 6.26
N VAL A 41 4.99 -1.67 6.57
CA VAL A 41 4.96 -0.36 7.22
C VAL A 41 5.31 0.70 6.19
N VAL A 42 4.40 1.67 5.99
CA VAL A 42 4.61 2.83 5.13
C VAL A 42 4.74 4.07 6.00
N SER A 43 5.89 4.75 5.95
CA SER A 43 6.13 5.91 6.81
C SER A 43 6.69 7.10 6.07
N GLY A 44 6.04 8.25 6.22
CA GLY A 44 6.50 9.56 5.76
C GLY A 44 7.03 10.42 6.90
N ASN A 45 7.82 11.45 6.58
CA ASN A 45 8.46 12.29 7.60
C ASN A 45 7.48 13.19 8.37
N SER A 46 6.37 13.61 7.74
CA SER A 46 5.37 14.50 8.32
C SER A 46 4.00 14.27 7.69
N TRP A 47 2.95 14.87 8.28
CA TRP A 47 1.59 14.86 7.74
C TRP A 47 1.45 15.52 6.36
N THR A 48 2.39 16.38 5.98
CA THR A 48 2.42 17.04 4.66
C THR A 48 3.38 16.36 3.67
N SER A 49 4.17 15.37 4.13
CA SER A 49 5.18 14.73 3.28
C SER A 49 4.55 13.87 2.20
N THR A 50 5.09 14.02 0.98
CA THR A 50 4.79 13.17 -0.17
C THR A 50 5.86 12.10 -0.41
N TYR A 51 6.97 12.17 0.34
CA TYR A 51 8.01 11.13 0.38
C TYR A 51 7.76 10.22 1.58
N ALA A 52 7.91 8.92 1.34
CA ALA A 52 7.77 7.89 2.35
C ALA A 52 8.80 6.77 2.12
N THR A 53 8.83 5.84 3.06
CA THR A 53 9.51 4.56 2.93
C THR A 53 8.52 3.43 3.11
N VAL A 54 8.83 2.28 2.50
CA VAL A 54 8.12 1.03 2.68
C VAL A 54 9.09 0.01 3.28
N ARG A 55 8.69 -0.60 4.40
CA ARG A 55 9.43 -1.67 5.08
C ARG A 55 8.52 -2.89 5.20
N ALA A 56 8.98 -4.04 4.74
CA ALA A 56 8.22 -5.29 4.80
C ALA A 56 8.79 -6.20 5.89
N PHE A 57 7.92 -6.74 6.75
CA PHE A 57 8.28 -7.58 7.89
C PHE A 57 7.57 -8.92 7.82
N GLN A 58 8.33 -9.98 8.10
CA GLN A 58 7.85 -11.35 8.19
C GLN A 58 8.02 -11.85 9.62
N ARG A 59 6.96 -12.43 10.20
CA ARG A 59 7.04 -13.16 11.47
C ARG A 59 7.49 -14.58 11.19
N GLY A 60 8.59 -15.00 11.80
CA GLY A 60 9.11 -16.35 11.74
C GLY A 60 8.31 -17.33 12.61
N ALA A 61 8.59 -18.62 12.47
CA ALA A 61 8.00 -19.66 13.33
C ALA A 61 8.41 -19.50 14.80
N ASP A 62 9.56 -18.88 15.05
CA ASP A 62 10.06 -18.47 16.37
C ASP A 62 9.31 -17.27 16.97
N GLY A 63 8.27 -16.78 16.28
CA GLY A 63 7.48 -15.63 16.72
C GLY A 63 8.16 -14.28 16.52
N ARG A 64 9.41 -14.25 16.01
CA ARG A 64 10.19 -13.01 15.86
C ARG A 64 9.98 -12.39 14.49
N TRP A 65 9.85 -11.07 14.46
CA TRP A 65 9.79 -10.29 13.24
C TRP A 65 11.18 -10.08 12.63
N ARG A 66 11.25 -10.13 11.30
CA ARG A 66 12.45 -9.84 10.51
C ARG A 66 12.06 -9.00 9.31
N GLN A 67 12.91 -8.06 8.91
CA GLN A 67 12.69 -7.32 7.68
C GLN A 67 12.92 -8.26 6.49
N ALA A 68 11.93 -8.39 5.60
CA ALA A 68 11.99 -9.30 4.46
C ALA A 68 12.91 -8.79 3.34
N PHE A 69 13.04 -7.47 3.22
CA PHE A 69 13.83 -6.79 2.19
C PHE A 69 14.51 -5.54 2.75
N GLY A 70 15.43 -4.93 2.01
CA GLY A 70 15.89 -3.57 2.30
C GLY A 70 14.75 -2.55 2.27
N THR A 71 14.93 -1.42 2.95
CA THR A 71 13.94 -0.32 2.96
C THR A 71 13.75 0.23 1.56
N MET A 72 12.50 0.31 1.10
CA MET A 72 12.14 0.76 -0.23
C MET A 72 11.74 2.24 -0.19
N LYS A 73 12.16 3.03 -1.18
CA LYS A 73 11.68 4.41 -1.35
C LYS A 73 10.24 4.39 -1.85
N ALA A 74 9.41 5.30 -1.34
CA ALA A 74 8.01 5.40 -1.71
C ALA A 74 7.54 6.84 -1.89
N ARG A 75 6.45 7.00 -2.64
CA ARG A 75 5.71 8.25 -2.80
C ARG A 75 4.27 8.08 -2.36
N THR A 76 3.71 9.11 -1.75
CA THR A 76 2.34 9.17 -1.26
C THR A 76 1.56 10.31 -1.92
N GLY A 77 0.32 10.50 -1.49
CA GLY A 77 -0.62 11.46 -2.03
C GLY A 77 -0.11 12.90 -2.01
N TYR A 78 -0.38 13.66 -3.08
CA TYR A 78 0.04 15.06 -3.19
C TYR A 78 -0.52 15.95 -2.06
N GLY A 79 -1.66 15.57 -1.46
CA GLY A 79 -2.26 16.26 -0.33
C GLY A 79 -1.66 15.88 1.04
N GLY A 80 -0.62 15.06 1.07
CA GLY A 80 -0.02 14.54 2.29
C GLY A 80 -0.84 13.39 2.89
N TRP A 81 -1.05 13.43 4.19
CA TRP A 81 -1.67 12.36 4.98
C TRP A 81 -2.90 12.86 5.73
N LYS A 82 -3.87 11.97 5.94
CA LYS A 82 -5.00 12.23 6.82
C LYS A 82 -5.42 10.94 7.48
N TRP A 83 -5.78 10.98 8.77
CA TRP A 83 -6.39 9.83 9.42
C TRP A 83 -7.55 9.28 8.59
N ALA A 84 -7.59 7.97 8.43
CA ALA A 84 -8.57 7.30 7.58
C ALA A 84 -10.01 7.70 7.93
N SER A 85 -10.31 7.86 9.22
CA SER A 85 -11.62 8.28 9.75
C SER A 85 -12.04 9.68 9.34
N SER A 86 -11.10 10.56 8.99
CA SER A 86 -11.34 11.97 8.66
C SER A 86 -10.88 12.35 7.24
N ARG A 87 -10.41 11.38 6.44
CA ARG A 87 -10.07 11.60 5.04
C ARG A 87 -11.33 11.95 4.26
N ARG A 88 -11.18 12.85 3.28
CA ARG A 88 -12.23 13.22 2.34
C ARG A 88 -11.81 12.86 0.91
N GLN A 89 -12.78 12.53 0.07
CA GLN A 89 -12.56 12.30 -1.35
C GLN A 89 -11.96 13.55 -2.02
N ASP A 90 -11.17 13.34 -3.08
CA ASP A 90 -10.55 14.37 -3.93
C ASP A 90 -9.57 15.33 -3.23
N THR A 91 -9.15 15.03 -1.99
CA THR A 91 -8.10 15.82 -1.30
C THR A 91 -6.68 15.39 -1.63
N GLY A 92 -6.49 14.31 -2.40
CA GLY A 92 -5.16 13.78 -2.72
C GLY A 92 -4.39 13.23 -1.51
N GLN A 93 -5.03 13.07 -0.35
CA GLN A 93 -4.40 12.61 0.88
C GLN A 93 -4.29 11.09 0.92
N THR A 94 -3.18 10.57 1.43
CA THR A 94 -3.02 9.17 1.76
C THR A 94 -3.66 8.86 3.12
N PRO A 95 -4.53 7.83 3.23
CA PRO A 95 -5.16 7.49 4.50
C PRO A 95 -4.12 6.94 5.48
N ALA A 96 -4.03 7.54 6.66
CA ALA A 96 -3.28 6.99 7.76
C ALA A 96 -4.13 5.97 8.53
N GLY A 97 -3.59 4.77 8.76
CA GLY A 97 -4.26 3.69 9.47
C GLY A 97 -3.63 2.31 9.22
N THR A 98 -4.24 1.28 9.79
CA THR A 98 -3.94 -0.13 9.51
C THR A 98 -5.00 -0.76 8.61
N PHE A 99 -4.59 -1.38 7.49
CA PHE A 99 -5.47 -1.99 6.49
C PHE A 99 -5.05 -3.41 6.11
N THR A 100 -5.97 -4.14 5.49
CA THR A 100 -5.67 -5.42 4.84
C THR A 100 -5.32 -5.22 3.36
N LEU A 101 -4.63 -6.20 2.77
CA LEU A 101 -4.30 -6.25 1.35
C LEU A 101 -5.07 -7.42 0.73
N THR A 102 -6.06 -7.13 -0.13
CA THR A 102 -7.11 -8.09 -0.48
C THR A 102 -6.86 -8.83 -1.78
N GLN A 103 -6.52 -8.09 -2.84
CA GLN A 103 -6.26 -8.63 -4.17
C GLN A 103 -5.23 -7.78 -4.90
N ALA A 104 -4.59 -8.39 -5.89
CA ALA A 104 -3.68 -7.73 -6.80
C ALA A 104 -4.30 -7.60 -8.19
N PHE A 105 -3.84 -6.64 -8.95
CA PHE A 105 -4.22 -6.46 -10.35
C PHE A 105 -3.10 -5.84 -11.17
N GLY A 106 -3.27 -5.75 -12.48
CA GLY A 106 -2.39 -4.95 -13.33
C GLY A 106 -2.58 -5.21 -14.82
N VAL A 107 -2.04 -4.32 -15.65
CA VAL A 107 -2.08 -4.47 -17.11
C VAL A 107 -1.11 -5.55 -17.62
N ARG A 108 -0.13 -5.93 -16.79
CA ARG A 108 0.82 -7.00 -17.10
C ARG A 108 0.30 -8.34 -16.57
N ALA A 109 0.94 -9.43 -16.98
CA ALA A 109 0.65 -10.74 -16.42
C ALA A 109 1.01 -10.80 -14.93
N ASP A 110 0.39 -11.74 -14.21
CA ASP A 110 0.68 -12.06 -12.82
C ASP A 110 2.19 -12.27 -12.63
N PRO A 111 2.85 -11.55 -11.72
CA PRO A 111 4.28 -11.71 -11.50
C PRO A 111 4.64 -12.97 -10.70
N GLY A 112 3.67 -13.80 -10.29
CA GLY A 112 3.80 -14.94 -9.40
C GLY A 112 3.35 -14.62 -7.97
N THR A 113 2.28 -13.84 -7.80
CA THR A 113 1.72 -13.54 -6.48
C THR A 113 0.85 -14.69 -5.95
N ARG A 114 0.72 -14.78 -4.63
CA ARG A 114 -0.28 -15.65 -3.98
C ARG A 114 -1.59 -14.93 -3.68
N LEU A 115 -1.64 -13.61 -3.83
CA LEU A 115 -2.89 -12.87 -3.77
C LEU A 115 -3.74 -13.24 -5.00
N PRO A 116 -5.09 -13.20 -4.91
CA PRO A 116 -5.92 -13.21 -6.11
C PRO A 116 -5.44 -12.12 -7.08
N TYR A 117 -5.19 -12.48 -8.34
CA TYR A 117 -4.67 -11.56 -9.35
C TYR A 117 -5.67 -11.38 -10.50
N ARG A 118 -5.97 -10.12 -10.84
CA ARG A 118 -6.73 -9.77 -12.04
C ARG A 118 -5.85 -9.05 -13.05
N LYS A 119 -5.64 -9.65 -14.22
CA LYS A 119 -5.11 -8.92 -15.37
C LYS A 119 -6.21 -7.99 -15.88
N VAL A 120 -5.92 -6.70 -15.94
CA VAL A 120 -6.90 -5.68 -16.38
C VAL A 120 -6.65 -5.25 -17.83
N ASP A 121 -7.73 -4.89 -18.51
CA ASP A 121 -7.72 -4.42 -19.90
C ASP A 121 -8.48 -3.09 -20.06
N GLY A 122 -8.70 -2.69 -21.31
CA GLY A 122 -9.36 -1.42 -21.67
C GLY A 122 -10.79 -1.27 -21.18
N ASN A 123 -11.45 -2.35 -20.74
CA ASN A 123 -12.83 -2.33 -20.24
C ASN A 123 -12.91 -2.19 -18.73
N ASP A 124 -11.80 -2.30 -18.02
CA ASP A 124 -11.80 -2.37 -16.57
C ASP A 124 -11.71 -1.00 -15.90
N TYR A 125 -12.60 -0.79 -14.94
CA TYR A 125 -12.71 0.43 -14.18
C TYR A 125 -12.69 0.18 -12.67
N TRP A 126 -12.26 1.19 -11.93
CA TRP A 126 -12.55 1.31 -10.51
C TRP A 126 -13.49 2.49 -10.28
N ALA A 127 -14.73 2.22 -9.88
CA ALA A 127 -15.75 3.25 -9.73
C ALA A 127 -15.51 4.07 -8.45
N GLY A 128 -15.41 5.40 -8.59
CA GLY A 128 -15.26 6.38 -7.51
C GLY A 128 -16.38 7.41 -7.48
N ASP A 129 -17.53 7.10 -8.07
CA ASP A 129 -18.65 8.03 -8.19
C ASP A 129 -19.37 8.23 -6.84
N ASN A 130 -19.12 9.36 -6.20
CA ASN A 130 -19.70 9.69 -4.89
C ASN A 130 -21.22 9.88 -4.90
N ARG A 131 -21.85 9.96 -6.09
CA ARG A 131 -23.31 9.99 -6.26
C ARG A 131 -23.95 8.61 -6.41
N ASP A 132 -23.15 7.56 -6.56
CA ASP A 132 -23.62 6.18 -6.65
C ASP A 132 -22.99 5.30 -5.56
N ALA A 133 -23.58 5.36 -4.37
CA ALA A 133 -23.10 4.60 -3.22
C ALA A 133 -23.18 3.07 -3.40
N ARG A 134 -23.94 2.54 -4.38
CA ARG A 134 -24.05 1.09 -4.60
C ARG A 134 -22.83 0.54 -5.33
N THR A 135 -22.21 1.34 -6.19
CA THR A 135 -21.08 0.96 -7.03
C THR A 135 -19.75 1.57 -6.56
N TYR A 136 -19.83 2.52 -5.62
CA TYR A 136 -18.67 3.25 -5.11
C TYR A 136 -17.59 2.36 -4.49
N ASN A 137 -16.34 2.66 -4.86
CA ASN A 137 -15.12 1.97 -4.47
C ASN A 137 -15.15 0.46 -4.80
N LEU A 138 -15.67 0.14 -5.99
CA LEU A 138 -15.69 -1.21 -6.55
C LEU A 138 -15.03 -1.26 -7.92
N PHE A 139 -14.40 -2.40 -8.18
CA PHE A 139 -14.02 -2.81 -9.52
C PHE A 139 -15.27 -3.04 -10.40
N GLN A 140 -15.19 -2.64 -11.67
CA GLN A 140 -16.20 -2.86 -12.70
C GLN A 140 -15.51 -3.43 -13.95
N PRO A 141 -15.96 -4.59 -14.48
CA PRO A 141 -15.31 -5.26 -15.61
C PRO A 141 -15.64 -4.62 -16.97
N SER A 142 -16.60 -3.69 -16.99
CA SER A 142 -17.03 -2.97 -18.16
C SER A 142 -17.76 -1.70 -17.76
N ALA A 143 -17.90 -0.75 -18.69
CA ALA A 143 -18.78 0.40 -18.56
C ALA A 143 -20.05 0.18 -19.40
N SER A 144 -20.95 -0.68 -18.94
CA SER A 144 -22.25 -0.95 -19.58
C SER A 144 -23.00 0.35 -19.92
N ARG A 145 -23.75 0.38 -21.03
CA ARG A 145 -24.58 1.55 -21.41
C ARG A 145 -25.68 1.86 -20.39
N THR A 146 -26.14 0.85 -19.64
CA THR A 146 -27.18 0.98 -18.61
C THR A 146 -26.62 1.18 -17.20
N ARG A 147 -25.30 1.28 -17.03
CA ARG A 147 -24.68 1.51 -15.72
C ARG A 147 -25.22 2.77 -15.04
N THR A 148 -25.19 2.78 -13.71
CA THR A 148 -25.64 3.94 -12.92
C THR A 148 -24.50 4.89 -12.53
N TRP A 149 -23.25 4.42 -12.53
CA TRP A 149 -22.08 5.21 -12.19
C TRP A 149 -21.51 5.99 -13.38
N ARG A 150 -20.96 7.17 -13.12
CA ARG A 150 -20.38 8.05 -14.13
C ARG A 150 -18.93 7.66 -14.42
N VAL A 151 -18.61 7.43 -15.69
CA VAL A 151 -17.25 7.10 -16.15
C VAL A 151 -16.24 8.21 -15.84
N SER A 152 -16.68 9.48 -15.88
CA SER A 152 -15.84 10.62 -15.50
C SER A 152 -15.47 10.65 -14.01
N GLN A 153 -16.05 9.77 -13.19
CA GLN A 153 -15.76 9.60 -11.77
C GLN A 153 -15.16 8.22 -11.46
N ALA A 154 -14.65 7.52 -12.48
CA ALA A 154 -14.01 6.21 -12.34
C ALA A 154 -12.60 6.23 -12.92
N GLU A 155 -11.71 5.43 -12.35
CA GLU A 155 -10.39 5.20 -12.92
C GLU A 155 -10.48 4.10 -13.97
N ARG A 156 -10.20 4.41 -15.24
CA ARG A 156 -9.99 3.39 -16.27
C ARG A 156 -8.60 2.77 -16.06
N LEU A 157 -8.55 1.55 -15.54
CA LEU A 157 -7.31 1.00 -14.96
C LEU A 157 -6.20 0.84 -16.02
N ALA A 158 -6.54 0.39 -17.24
CA ALA A 158 -5.54 0.28 -18.31
C ALA A 158 -5.00 1.61 -18.84
N ALA A 159 -5.60 2.75 -18.48
CA ALA A 159 -5.09 4.07 -18.86
C ALA A 159 -3.82 4.47 -18.07
N PHE A 160 -3.44 3.71 -17.04
CA PHE A 160 -2.24 3.95 -16.22
C PHE A 160 -1.21 2.80 -16.35
N PRO A 161 -0.71 2.46 -17.55
CA PRO A 161 0.05 1.23 -17.79
C PRO A 161 1.40 1.18 -17.05
N LYS A 162 1.95 2.33 -16.65
CA LYS A 162 3.16 2.41 -15.83
C LYS A 162 2.86 2.15 -14.36
N GLN A 163 1.92 2.90 -13.79
CA GLN A 163 1.53 2.83 -12.38
C GLN A 163 0.90 1.48 -12.06
N TYR A 164 -0.05 1.05 -12.89
CA TYR A 164 -0.78 -0.21 -12.76
C TYR A 164 -0.18 -1.31 -13.64
N ALA A 165 1.13 -1.24 -13.91
CA ALA A 165 1.88 -2.41 -14.39
C ALA A 165 1.60 -3.62 -13.48
N HIS A 166 1.62 -3.36 -12.17
CA HIS A 166 1.07 -4.19 -11.11
C HIS A 166 0.55 -3.27 -9.99
N ALA A 167 -0.41 -3.73 -9.20
CA ALA A 167 -0.96 -3.01 -8.06
C ALA A 167 -1.57 -3.99 -7.04
N VAL A 168 -1.69 -3.55 -5.78
CA VAL A 168 -2.40 -4.25 -4.71
C VAL A 168 -3.45 -3.34 -4.12
N VAL A 169 -4.66 -3.86 -3.92
CA VAL A 169 -5.75 -3.15 -3.26
C VAL A 169 -5.47 -3.01 -1.78
N ILE A 170 -5.37 -1.77 -1.30
CA ILE A 170 -5.37 -1.44 0.12
C ILE A 170 -6.82 -1.30 0.53
N ASN A 171 -7.26 -2.09 1.52
CA ASN A 171 -8.66 -2.18 1.95
C ASN A 171 -9.11 -0.95 2.79
N PHE A 172 -8.93 0.24 2.23
CA PHE A 172 -9.43 1.49 2.76
C PHE A 172 -10.84 1.74 2.20
N ASN A 173 -11.80 1.96 3.10
CA ASN A 173 -13.18 2.34 2.76
C ASN A 173 -13.83 1.40 1.72
N THR A 174 -13.50 0.11 1.72
CA THR A 174 -14.02 -0.83 0.72
C THR A 174 -15.38 -1.39 1.16
N PRO A 175 -16.37 -1.45 0.27
CA PRO A 175 -17.67 -2.04 0.58
C PRO A 175 -17.59 -3.58 0.65
N SER A 176 -18.68 -4.22 1.06
CA SER A 176 -18.78 -5.69 1.11
C SER A 176 -20.18 -6.19 0.72
N GLY A 177 -20.33 -7.51 0.55
CA GLY A 177 -21.54 -8.09 -0.02
C GLY A 177 -21.71 -7.71 -1.49
N VAL A 178 -20.61 -7.81 -2.24
CA VAL A 178 -20.55 -7.46 -3.67
C VAL A 178 -21.25 -8.54 -4.47
N ARG A 179 -22.16 -8.15 -5.36
CA ARG A 179 -22.89 -9.03 -6.27
C ARG A 179 -23.03 -8.39 -7.65
N TRP A 180 -23.27 -9.22 -8.65
CA TRP A 180 -23.59 -8.75 -10.00
C TRP A 180 -25.02 -8.20 -10.06
N ASP A 181 -25.19 -7.08 -10.74
CA ASP A 181 -26.47 -6.49 -11.12
C ASP A 181 -26.61 -6.61 -12.64
N ALA A 182 -27.33 -7.64 -13.08
CA ALA A 182 -27.45 -7.98 -14.50
C ALA A 182 -28.19 -6.90 -15.31
N ALA A 183 -29.13 -6.17 -14.70
CA ALA A 183 -29.90 -5.13 -15.40
C ALA A 183 -29.00 -3.95 -15.81
N HIS A 184 -28.02 -3.61 -14.98
CA HIS A 184 -27.11 -2.50 -15.20
C HIS A 184 -25.72 -2.93 -15.70
N GLY A 185 -25.45 -4.24 -15.74
CA GLY A 185 -24.16 -4.80 -16.17
C GLY A 185 -23.00 -4.32 -15.29
N GLN A 186 -23.18 -4.33 -13.96
CA GLN A 186 -22.23 -3.77 -13.00
C GLN A 186 -22.21 -4.54 -11.68
N TYR A 187 -21.12 -4.44 -10.93
CA TYR A 187 -21.07 -4.89 -9.53
C TYR A 187 -21.67 -3.84 -8.59
N VAL A 188 -22.47 -4.31 -7.63
CA VAL A 188 -23.06 -3.49 -6.57
C VAL A 188 -22.80 -4.11 -5.19
N ALA A 189 -22.69 -3.28 -4.16
CA ALA A 189 -22.54 -3.72 -2.78
C ALA A 189 -23.81 -3.54 -1.95
N THR A 190 -24.07 -4.49 -1.04
CA THR A 190 -25.12 -4.37 -0.03
C THR A 190 -24.65 -3.51 1.15
N LYS A 191 -23.44 -3.76 1.68
CA LYS A 191 -22.80 -2.91 2.67
C LYS A 191 -21.89 -1.91 1.97
N LYS A 192 -22.42 -0.72 1.77
CA LYS A 192 -21.81 0.38 1.01
C LYS A 192 -20.64 1.01 1.77
N ALA A 193 -19.71 1.57 1.02
CA ALA A 193 -18.65 2.42 1.54
C ALA A 193 -19.18 3.85 1.80
N ASP A 194 -18.44 4.65 2.59
CA ASP A 194 -18.78 6.07 2.77
C ASP A 194 -18.24 6.86 1.57
N THR A 195 -19.15 7.36 0.73
CA THR A 195 -18.82 8.08 -0.50
C THR A 195 -18.08 9.40 -0.26
N ARG A 196 -18.02 9.90 0.98
CA ARG A 196 -17.30 11.13 1.32
C ARG A 196 -15.82 10.90 1.59
N ARG A 197 -15.38 9.67 1.85
CA ARG A 197 -14.02 9.36 2.35
C ARG A 197 -12.97 9.10 1.27
N GLY A 198 -13.40 8.85 0.03
CA GLY A 198 -12.53 8.51 -1.08
C GLY A 198 -12.48 7.00 -1.36
N SER A 199 -12.00 6.67 -2.55
CA SER A 199 -11.90 5.31 -3.11
C SER A 199 -10.49 5.06 -3.66
N ALA A 200 -10.29 3.91 -4.31
CA ALA A 200 -9.15 3.61 -5.18
C ALA A 200 -7.77 3.82 -4.54
N ILE A 201 -7.57 3.34 -3.31
CA ILE A 201 -6.26 3.39 -2.64
C ILE A 201 -5.51 2.09 -2.88
N PHE A 202 -4.39 2.20 -3.59
CA PHE A 202 -3.59 1.07 -4.02
C PHE A 202 -2.12 1.21 -3.60
N LEU A 203 -1.42 0.09 -3.50
CA LEU A 203 0.04 0.03 -3.55
C LEU A 203 0.44 -0.33 -4.99
N HIS A 204 1.10 0.57 -5.71
CA HIS A 204 1.37 0.41 -7.14
C HIS A 204 2.78 0.86 -7.55
N ALA A 205 3.15 0.68 -8.83
CA ALA A 205 4.47 1.05 -9.32
C ALA A 205 4.59 2.58 -9.46
N SER A 206 5.77 3.14 -9.23
CA SER A 206 5.99 4.59 -9.32
C SER A 206 5.68 5.14 -10.72
N GLY A 207 4.91 6.24 -10.74
CA GLY A 207 4.78 7.13 -11.88
C GLY A 207 5.81 8.26 -11.83
N SER A 208 5.44 9.44 -12.34
CA SER A 208 6.15 10.69 -12.08
C SER A 208 5.56 11.38 -10.84
N GLY A 209 6.37 11.65 -9.82
CA GLY A 209 5.96 12.48 -8.68
C GLY A 209 5.15 11.78 -7.57
N SER A 210 4.27 12.53 -6.91
CA SER A 210 3.33 12.03 -5.89
C SER A 210 2.12 11.31 -6.50
N THR A 211 1.39 10.57 -5.68
CA THR A 211 0.13 9.90 -6.07
C THR A 211 -1.09 10.81 -5.77
N ALA A 212 -2.31 10.32 -6.02
CA ALA A 212 -3.56 10.94 -5.55
C ALA A 212 -4.07 10.38 -4.20
N GLY A 213 -3.22 9.65 -3.47
CA GLY A 213 -3.56 9.03 -2.17
C GLY A 213 -3.02 7.61 -2.02
N CYS A 214 -2.69 6.96 -3.14
CA CYS A 214 -2.00 5.67 -3.18
C CYS A 214 -0.60 5.71 -2.55
N VAL A 215 -0.03 4.53 -2.36
CA VAL A 215 1.41 4.36 -2.08
C VAL A 215 2.05 3.84 -3.36
N SER A 216 3.17 4.45 -3.78
CA SER A 216 3.92 3.93 -4.92
C SER A 216 5.37 3.65 -4.59
N VAL A 217 5.91 2.56 -5.14
CA VAL A 217 7.29 2.09 -5.00
C VAL A 217 7.87 1.74 -6.37
N ALA A 218 9.19 1.56 -6.48
CA ALA A 218 9.79 1.09 -7.71
C ALA A 218 9.14 -0.23 -8.19
N ARG A 219 8.97 -0.40 -9.51
CA ARG A 219 8.29 -1.58 -10.08
C ARG A 219 8.95 -2.89 -9.63
N THR A 220 10.28 -2.92 -9.57
CA THR A 220 11.07 -4.07 -9.11
C THR A 220 10.74 -4.43 -7.66
N ASP A 221 10.62 -3.43 -6.80
CA ASP A 221 10.24 -3.61 -5.39
C ASP A 221 8.78 -4.06 -5.24
N LEU A 222 7.86 -3.51 -6.04
CA LEU A 222 6.47 -3.97 -6.05
C LEU A 222 6.35 -5.45 -6.44
N VAL A 223 7.10 -5.89 -7.46
CA VAL A 223 7.12 -7.30 -7.87
C VAL A 223 7.65 -8.19 -6.74
N ARG A 224 8.70 -7.76 -6.02
CA ARG A 224 9.19 -8.47 -4.82
C ARG A 224 8.11 -8.57 -3.75
N LEU A 225 7.42 -7.48 -3.44
CA LEU A 225 6.33 -7.46 -2.47
C LEU A 225 5.18 -8.39 -2.89
N LEU A 226 4.77 -8.37 -4.15
CA LEU A 226 3.69 -9.22 -4.67
C LEU A 226 3.99 -10.72 -4.56
N ARG A 227 5.22 -11.14 -4.89
CA ARG A 227 5.67 -12.54 -4.73
C ARG A 227 5.78 -12.95 -3.27
N TRP A 228 6.10 -12.00 -2.40
CA TRP A 228 6.23 -12.23 -0.96
C TRP A 228 4.89 -12.29 -0.24
N LEU A 229 3.92 -11.45 -0.61
CA LEU A 229 2.60 -11.42 0.03
C LEU A 229 1.92 -12.80 -0.06
N ASN A 230 1.35 -13.23 1.07
CA ASN A 230 0.67 -14.50 1.23
C ASN A 230 -0.65 -14.30 1.98
N PRO A 231 -1.83 -14.52 1.37
CA PRO A 231 -3.11 -14.42 2.07
C PRO A 231 -3.16 -15.21 3.38
N ALA A 232 -2.56 -16.40 3.44
CA ALA A 232 -2.53 -17.25 4.63
C ALA A 232 -1.65 -16.68 5.76
N ALA A 233 -0.79 -15.70 5.47
CA ALA A 233 -0.04 -14.94 6.45
C ALA A 233 -0.81 -13.71 6.98
N LYS A 234 -2.07 -13.51 6.53
CA LYS A 234 -2.98 -12.42 6.95
C LYS A 234 -2.31 -11.04 6.85
N PRO A 235 -1.81 -10.64 5.66
CA PRO A 235 -0.98 -9.46 5.53
C PRO A 235 -1.72 -8.19 5.98
N ARG A 236 -0.97 -7.28 6.60
CA ARG A 236 -1.40 -5.95 7.00
C ARG A 236 -0.50 -4.89 6.40
N ILE A 237 -1.07 -3.73 6.11
CA ILE A 237 -0.32 -2.52 5.77
C ILE A 237 -0.66 -1.44 6.81
N VAL A 238 0.35 -1.01 7.56
CA VAL A 238 0.26 0.07 8.55
C VAL A 238 0.91 1.29 7.93
N MET A 239 0.19 2.39 7.85
CA MET A 239 0.65 3.55 7.11
C MET A 239 0.30 4.85 7.82
N ALA A 240 1.30 5.69 8.10
CA ALA A 240 1.14 7.01 8.71
C ALA A 240 2.49 7.76 8.70
N PRO A 241 2.53 9.06 8.99
CA PRO A 241 3.77 9.73 9.32
C PRO A 241 4.50 9.06 10.49
N ALA A 242 5.83 9.15 10.54
CA ALA A 242 6.66 8.50 11.55
C ALA A 242 6.24 8.84 13.00
N SER A 243 5.86 10.10 13.25
CA SER A 243 5.36 10.58 14.55
C SER A 243 4.00 9.98 14.97
N ALA A 244 3.32 9.28 14.07
CA ALA A 244 1.99 8.73 14.27
C ALA A 244 1.89 7.22 13.98
N ILE A 245 2.96 6.57 13.49
CA ILE A 245 2.91 5.18 13.01
C ILE A 245 2.47 4.17 14.08
N ARG A 246 2.83 4.42 15.34
CA ARG A 246 2.44 3.58 16.48
C ARG A 246 0.95 3.67 16.84
N ARG A 247 0.26 4.72 16.38
CA ARG A 247 -1.17 4.99 16.65
C ARG A 247 -2.08 4.68 15.46
N ALA A 248 -1.54 4.10 14.39
CA ALA A 248 -2.24 3.88 13.12
C ALA A 248 -3.13 2.63 13.10
#